data_AF-A0A7C1VXS9-F1
#
_entry.id   AF-A0A7C1VXS9-F1
#
_cell.length_a   1.000
_cell.length_b   1.000
_cell.length_c   1.000
_cell.angle_alpha   90.00
_cell.angle_beta   90.00
_cell.angle_gamma   90.00
#
_symmetry.space_group_name_H-M   'P 1'
#
loop_
_entity.id
_entity.type
_entity.pdbx_description
1 polymer ?
#
loop_
_entity_poly.entity_id
_entity_poly.type
_entity_poly.pdbx_seq_one_letter_code
_entity_poly.pdbx_strand_id
1 'polypeptide(L)'
;MTSKNGRLASIFYYNGLASLAKSLAFRSMAIYGRKKNERISATVSAYYSLLHLAIALMYFDPNEIEEPLRSSLLNKRKDGKTDPSKIIKHDLALQFIKKCTQEGLDRKFSTQFEYAKRFREFVNYGPRITISDGKPSFGPCDDSPGDSDRLVSSLDEIFQAAISWANNNSPLEGVLVKTALSQCEDFFQKPDLFYTQWCSNFSVDTAMLFIKKLIKRLSP
;
A
#
# COMPACT_ATOMS: atom_id res chain seq x y z
N MET A 1 29.67 3.23 16.27
CA MET A 1 28.70 2.33 16.94
C MET A 1 27.30 2.89 16.74
N THR A 2 26.54 2.44 15.74
CA THR A 2 25.11 2.74 15.69
C THR A 2 24.43 1.97 16.81
N SER A 3 23.81 2.66 17.77
CA SER A 3 23.04 2.04 18.84
C SER A 3 22.04 1.02 18.27
N LYS A 4 21.67 -0.01 19.04
CA LYS A 4 20.63 -0.98 18.62
C LYS A 4 19.36 -0.27 18.09
N ASN A 5 19.04 0.89 18.64
CA ASN A 5 17.92 1.74 18.22
C ASN A 5 18.13 2.35 16.81
N GLY A 6 19.33 2.82 16.48
CA GLY A 6 19.65 3.34 15.14
C GLY A 6 19.59 2.27 14.04
N ARG A 7 19.98 1.03 14.36
CA ARG A 7 19.88 -0.10 13.41
C ARG A 7 18.41 -0.47 13.15
N LEU A 8 17.55 -0.45 14.17
CA LEU A 8 16.12 -0.73 14.02
C LEU A 8 15.41 0.33 13.16
N ALA A 9 15.70 1.61 13.39
CA ALA A 9 15.16 2.72 12.62
C ALA A 9 15.51 2.61 11.12
N SER A 10 16.76 2.28 10.79
CA SER A 10 17.19 2.11 9.39
C SER A 10 16.45 0.97 8.67
N ILE A 11 16.17 -0.12 9.37
CA ILE A 11 15.50 -1.30 8.80
C ILE A 11 14.02 -0.99 8.54
N PHE A 12 13.32 -0.35 9.47
CA PHE A 12 11.93 0.09 9.25
C PHE A 12 11.85 1.08 8.09
N TYR A 13 12.76 2.05 8.03
CA TYR A 13 12.86 3.00 6.93
C TYR A 13 12.97 2.31 5.56
N TYR A 14 13.93 1.41 5.35
CA TYR A 14 14.12 0.77 4.04
C TYR A 14 12.92 -0.08 3.61
N ASN A 15 12.21 -0.68 4.56
CA ASN A 15 10.99 -1.43 4.24
C ASN A 15 9.79 -0.52 3.99
N GLY A 16 9.72 0.63 4.66
CA GLY A 16 8.77 1.70 4.36
C GLY A 16 8.99 2.23 2.94
N LEU A 17 10.22 2.58 2.58
CA LEU A 17 10.64 2.96 1.23
C LEU A 17 10.24 1.88 0.20
N ALA A 18 10.60 0.62 0.45
CA ALA A 18 10.29 -0.47 -0.45
C ALA A 18 8.77 -0.66 -0.66
N SER A 19 8.00 -0.54 0.42
CA SER A 19 6.53 -0.67 0.36
C SER A 19 5.90 0.52 -0.33
N LEU A 20 6.40 1.74 -0.10
CA LEU A 20 5.93 2.94 -0.78
C LEU A 20 6.17 2.87 -2.29
N ALA A 21 7.36 2.45 -2.71
CA ALA A 21 7.67 2.30 -4.12
C ALA A 21 6.85 1.17 -4.79
N LYS A 22 6.67 0.02 -4.12
CA LYS A 22 5.72 -1.03 -4.58
C LYS A 22 4.32 -0.47 -4.75
N SER A 23 3.84 0.29 -3.76
CA SER A 23 2.52 0.92 -3.78
C SER A 23 2.33 1.84 -4.98
N LEU A 24 3.33 2.67 -5.28
CA LEU A 24 3.34 3.60 -6.43
C LEU A 24 3.40 2.87 -7.78
N ALA A 25 4.15 1.77 -7.87
CA ALA A 25 4.16 0.91 -9.06
C ALA A 25 2.78 0.30 -9.31
N PHE A 26 2.16 -0.30 -8.29
CA PHE A 26 0.81 -0.86 -8.39
C PHE A 26 -0.25 0.20 -8.73
N ARG A 27 -0.13 1.42 -8.18
CA ARG A 27 -0.99 2.55 -8.58
C ARG A 27 -0.90 2.79 -10.08
N SER A 28 0.32 2.83 -10.61
CA SER A 28 0.57 3.11 -12.02
C SER A 28 0.07 1.98 -12.93
N MET A 29 0.21 0.72 -12.50
CA MET A 29 -0.39 -0.43 -13.18
C MET A 29 -1.93 -0.39 -13.15
N ALA A 30 -2.53 0.05 -12.05
CA ALA A 30 -3.98 0.21 -11.96
C ALA A 30 -4.50 1.25 -12.98
N ILE A 31 -3.80 2.38 -13.10
CA ILE A 31 -4.10 3.42 -14.09
C ILE A 31 -3.92 2.88 -15.52
N TYR A 32 -2.85 2.13 -15.78
CA TYR A 32 -2.60 1.51 -17.08
C TYR A 32 -3.71 0.52 -17.45
N GLY A 33 -4.02 -0.42 -16.55
CA GLY A 33 -5.07 -1.42 -16.73
C GLY A 33 -6.42 -0.77 -17.00
N ARG A 34 -6.76 0.30 -16.26
CA ARG A 34 -7.96 1.09 -16.53
C ARG A 34 -7.99 1.65 -17.95
N LYS A 35 -6.90 2.29 -18.41
CA LYS A 35 -6.80 2.84 -19.78
C LYS A 35 -6.94 1.77 -20.87
N LYS A 36 -6.51 0.54 -20.58
CA LYS A 36 -6.62 -0.62 -21.48
C LYS A 36 -7.93 -1.38 -21.34
N ASN A 37 -8.84 -0.94 -20.46
CA ASN A 37 -10.07 -1.65 -20.11
C ASN A 37 -9.81 -3.07 -19.54
N GLU A 38 -8.64 -3.29 -18.94
CA GLU A 38 -8.24 -4.51 -18.25
C GLU A 38 -8.69 -4.48 -16.78
N ARG A 39 -10.00 -4.54 -16.56
CA ARG A 39 -10.63 -4.25 -15.26
C ARG A 39 -10.15 -5.14 -14.11
N ILE A 40 -9.93 -6.44 -14.36
CA ILE A 40 -9.42 -7.37 -13.35
C ILE A 40 -8.02 -6.94 -12.91
N SER A 41 -7.12 -6.72 -13.86
CA SER A 41 -5.74 -6.26 -13.61
C SER A 41 -5.73 -4.92 -12.88
N ALA A 42 -6.59 -3.98 -13.30
CA ALA A 42 -6.74 -2.67 -12.69
C ALA A 42 -7.19 -2.76 -11.22
N THR A 43 -8.22 -3.55 -10.93
CA THR A 43 -8.74 -3.78 -9.57
C THR A 43 -7.70 -4.44 -8.68
N VAL A 44 -7.05 -5.50 -9.16
CA VAL A 44 -6.02 -6.22 -8.38
C VAL A 44 -4.84 -5.29 -8.08
N SER A 45 -4.41 -4.49 -9.05
CA SER A 45 -3.33 -3.52 -8.87
C SER A 45 -3.73 -2.40 -7.91
N ALA A 46 -4.96 -1.87 -7.99
CA ALA A 46 -5.45 -0.85 -7.07
C ALA A 46 -5.46 -1.36 -5.62
N TYR A 47 -5.90 -2.61 -5.40
CA TYR A 47 -5.83 -3.25 -4.09
C TYR A 47 -4.40 -3.36 -3.56
N TYR A 48 -3.47 -3.90 -4.35
CA TYR A 48 -2.08 -4.04 -3.91
C TYR A 48 -1.39 -2.69 -3.71
N SER A 49 -1.81 -1.67 -4.44
CA SER A 49 -1.40 -0.29 -4.20
C SER A 49 -1.78 0.17 -2.79
N LEU A 50 -3.06 0.06 -2.42
CA LEU A 50 -3.55 0.45 -1.10
C LEU A 50 -2.95 -0.39 0.03
N LEU A 51 -2.80 -1.70 -0.17
CA LEU A 51 -2.15 -2.59 0.80
C LEU A 51 -0.71 -2.17 1.08
N HIS A 52 0.08 -1.93 0.03
CA HIS A 52 1.47 -1.54 0.21
C HIS A 52 1.62 -0.11 0.75
N LEU A 53 0.66 0.79 0.49
CA LEU A 53 0.60 2.10 1.12
C LEU A 53 0.37 1.95 2.63
N ALA A 54 -0.57 1.10 3.04
CA ALA A 54 -0.82 0.82 4.45
C ALA A 54 0.42 0.23 5.15
N ILE A 55 1.09 -0.74 4.51
CA ILE A 55 2.34 -1.31 5.03
C ILE A 55 3.45 -0.25 5.12
N ALA A 56 3.54 0.68 4.15
CA ALA A 56 4.51 1.76 4.21
C ALA A 56 4.25 2.68 5.42
N LEU A 57 2.99 3.06 5.66
CA LEU A 57 2.60 3.84 6.83
C LEU A 57 2.93 3.12 8.14
N MET A 58 2.63 1.82 8.25
CA MET A 58 3.03 1.01 9.42
C MET A 58 4.55 1.06 9.67
N TYR A 59 5.37 1.10 8.62
CA TYR A 59 6.82 1.17 8.78
C TYR A 59 7.35 2.57 9.05
N PHE A 60 6.62 3.62 8.67
CA PHE A 60 6.95 4.99 9.07
C PHE A 60 6.54 5.26 10.51
N ASP A 61 5.50 4.59 10.99
CA ASP A 61 5.08 4.63 12.40
C ASP A 61 5.05 3.23 13.04
N PRO A 62 6.24 2.67 13.39
CA PRO A 62 6.33 1.33 13.94
C PRO A 62 5.82 1.21 15.39
N ASN A 63 5.56 2.33 16.07
CA ASN A 63 5.07 2.32 17.45
C ASN A 63 3.60 1.90 17.53
N GLU A 64 2.86 2.20 16.47
CA GLU A 64 1.45 1.85 16.33
C GLU A 64 1.21 0.40 15.85
N ILE A 65 2.29 -0.35 15.57
CA ILE A 65 2.23 -1.78 15.27
C ILE A 65 2.13 -2.59 16.57
N GLU A 66 1.11 -3.46 16.67
CA GLU A 66 0.96 -4.40 17.79
C GLU A 66 2.22 -5.23 18.06
N GLU A 67 2.59 -5.38 19.34
CA GLU A 67 3.85 -6.02 19.78
C GLU A 67 4.13 -7.42 19.18
N PRO A 68 3.14 -8.35 19.08
CA PRO A 68 3.40 -9.65 18.47
C PRO A 68 3.82 -9.55 17.01
N LEU A 69 3.18 -8.66 16.24
CA LEU A 69 3.52 -8.41 14.84
C LEU A 69 4.86 -7.68 14.74
N ARG A 70 5.10 -6.66 15.56
CA ARG A 70 6.35 -5.90 15.58
C ARG A 70 7.54 -6.82 15.88
N SER A 71 7.41 -7.70 16.87
CA SER A 71 8.43 -8.69 17.23
C SER A 71 8.70 -9.69 16.11
N SER A 72 7.65 -10.18 15.44
CA SER A 72 7.77 -11.09 14.30
C SER A 72 8.47 -10.44 13.10
N LEU A 73 8.13 -9.18 12.80
CA LEU A 73 8.78 -8.36 11.78
C LEU A 73 10.27 -8.16 12.08
N LEU A 74 10.63 -7.88 13.34
CA LEU A 74 12.02 -7.75 13.76
C LEU A 74 12.80 -9.07 13.66
N ASN A 75 12.17 -10.18 14.05
CA ASN A 75 12.82 -11.49 14.01
C ASN A 75 13.08 -11.98 12.59
N LYS A 76 12.10 -11.91 11.67
CA LYS A 76 12.32 -12.33 10.27
C LYS A 76 13.38 -11.50 9.54
N ARG A 77 13.66 -10.29 10.01
CA ARG A 77 14.66 -9.40 9.41
C ARG A 77 16.08 -9.67 9.89
N LYS A 78 16.28 -10.40 11.01
CA LYS A 78 17.63 -10.76 11.49
C LYS A 78 18.42 -11.53 10.42
N ASP A 79 17.73 -12.32 9.62
CA ASP A 79 18.36 -13.22 8.65
C ASP A 79 18.51 -12.59 7.27
N GLY A 80 17.92 -11.40 7.02
CA GLY A 80 18.04 -10.63 5.77
C GLY A 80 17.50 -11.29 4.49
N LYS A 81 16.97 -12.50 4.58
CA LYS A 81 16.63 -13.35 3.42
C LYS A 81 15.15 -13.37 3.04
N THR A 82 14.26 -12.93 3.93
CA THR A 82 12.80 -13.06 3.73
C THR A 82 12.16 -11.68 3.67
N ASP A 83 11.34 -11.43 2.64
CA ASP A 83 10.50 -10.22 2.56
C ASP A 83 9.52 -10.20 3.76
N PRO A 84 9.68 -9.26 4.71
CA PRO A 84 8.87 -9.20 5.93
C PRO A 84 7.43 -8.75 5.65
N SER A 85 7.15 -8.16 4.48
CA SER A 85 5.79 -7.76 4.10
C SER A 85 4.85 -8.96 3.96
N LYS A 86 5.37 -10.15 3.66
CA LYS A 86 4.58 -11.41 3.63
C LYS A 86 4.01 -11.82 4.99
N ILE A 87 4.51 -11.24 6.09
CA ILE A 87 3.99 -11.50 7.44
C ILE A 87 2.74 -10.67 7.71
N ILE A 88 2.67 -9.48 7.12
CA ILE A 88 1.58 -8.54 7.39
C ILE A 88 0.35 -9.04 6.65
N LYS A 89 -0.57 -9.63 7.42
CA LYS A 89 -1.87 -10.06 6.91
C LYS A 89 -2.70 -8.84 6.52
N HIS A 90 -3.54 -9.01 5.52
CA HIS A 90 -4.43 -7.95 5.02
C HIS A 90 -5.31 -7.33 6.12
N ASP A 91 -5.84 -8.17 7.02
CA ASP A 91 -6.69 -7.69 8.11
C ASP A 91 -5.94 -6.81 9.11
N LEU A 92 -4.65 -7.09 9.34
CA LEU A 92 -3.80 -6.28 10.22
C LEU A 92 -3.52 -4.91 9.60
N ALA A 93 -3.23 -4.86 8.30
CA ALA A 93 -3.06 -3.60 7.58
C ALA A 93 -4.36 -2.77 7.60
N LEU A 94 -5.51 -3.42 7.45
CA LEU A 94 -6.80 -2.74 7.52
C LEU A 94 -7.11 -2.21 8.94
N GLN A 95 -6.87 -3.01 9.98
CA GLN A 95 -7.06 -2.59 11.38
C GLN A 95 -6.16 -1.39 11.71
N PHE A 96 -4.91 -1.41 11.26
CA PHE A 96 -3.99 -0.27 11.39
C PHE A 96 -4.57 0.99 10.74
N ILE A 97 -5.03 0.91 9.49
CA ILE A 97 -5.62 2.08 8.80
C ILE A 97 -6.89 2.58 9.50
N LYS A 98 -7.71 1.69 10.07
CA LYS A 98 -8.88 2.08 10.87
C LYS A 98 -8.46 2.84 12.14
N LYS A 99 -7.37 2.43 12.79
CA LYS A 99 -6.81 3.13 13.95
C LYS A 99 -6.32 4.53 13.54
N CYS A 100 -5.48 4.63 12.51
CA CYS A 100 -5.02 5.94 12.01
C CYS A 100 -6.18 6.84 11.58
N THR A 101 -7.30 6.28 11.10
CA THR A 101 -8.51 7.06 10.76
C THR A 101 -9.11 7.73 12.01
N GLN A 102 -9.05 7.08 13.16
CA GLN A 102 -9.49 7.67 14.44
C GLN A 102 -8.54 8.80 14.90
N GLU A 103 -7.30 8.79 14.40
CA GLU A 103 -6.23 9.76 14.69
C GLU A 103 -6.09 10.84 13.59
N GLY A 104 -7.06 10.94 12.68
CA GLY A 104 -7.15 12.02 11.71
C GLY A 104 -6.71 11.69 10.28
N LEU A 105 -6.36 10.43 9.98
CA LEU A 105 -6.25 9.97 8.60
C LEU A 105 -7.64 9.99 7.92
N ASP A 106 -7.71 10.38 6.65
CA ASP A 106 -8.97 10.43 5.91
C ASP A 106 -9.64 9.05 5.85
N ARG A 107 -10.90 8.97 6.32
CA ARG A 107 -11.75 7.77 6.31
C ARG A 107 -11.96 7.18 4.92
N LYS A 108 -11.74 7.97 3.86
CA LYS A 108 -11.74 7.48 2.48
C LYS A 108 -10.73 6.34 2.28
N PHE A 109 -9.57 6.36 2.95
CA PHE A 109 -8.59 5.28 2.84
C PHE A 109 -9.17 3.97 3.38
N SER A 110 -9.61 3.91 4.65
CA SER A 110 -10.17 2.68 5.23
C SER A 110 -11.34 2.14 4.40
N THR A 111 -12.27 3.01 4.00
CA THR A 111 -13.44 2.64 3.19
C THR A 111 -13.05 2.05 1.84
N GLN A 112 -12.14 2.71 1.11
CA GLN A 112 -11.71 2.25 -0.22
C GLN A 112 -10.82 1.01 -0.14
N PHE A 113 -10.08 0.83 0.95
CA PHE A 113 -9.24 -0.35 1.14
C PHE A 113 -10.09 -1.61 1.43
N GLU A 114 -11.13 -1.50 2.25
CA GLU A 114 -12.13 -2.58 2.44
C GLU A 114 -12.81 -2.94 1.12
N TYR A 115 -13.25 -1.90 0.40
CA TYR A 115 -13.88 -2.05 -0.90
C TYR A 115 -12.95 -2.78 -1.89
N ALA A 116 -11.70 -2.32 -2.00
CA ALA A 116 -10.70 -2.92 -2.88
C ALA A 116 -10.40 -4.38 -2.51
N LYS A 117 -10.33 -4.73 -1.22
CA LYS A 117 -10.11 -6.11 -0.76
C LYS A 117 -11.26 -7.00 -1.24
N ARG A 118 -12.51 -6.61 -0.93
CA ARG A 118 -13.70 -7.36 -1.34
C ARG A 118 -13.74 -7.53 -2.85
N PHE A 119 -13.54 -6.44 -3.58
CA PHE A 119 -13.62 -6.46 -5.03
C PHE A 119 -12.48 -7.27 -5.67
N ARG A 120 -11.26 -7.20 -5.12
CA ARG A 120 -10.12 -8.06 -5.52
C ARG A 120 -10.41 -9.54 -5.32
N GLU A 121 -11.10 -9.92 -4.24
CA GLU A 121 -11.51 -11.30 -4.02
C GLU A 121 -12.58 -11.72 -5.03
N PHE A 122 -13.57 -10.87 -5.28
CA PHE A 122 -14.61 -11.12 -6.28
C PHE A 122 -14.03 -11.32 -7.69
N VAL A 123 -13.17 -10.42 -8.18
CA VAL A 123 -12.63 -10.54 -9.55
C VAL A 123 -11.65 -11.70 -9.75
N ASN A 124 -11.02 -12.20 -8.68
CA ASN A 124 -10.09 -13.35 -8.77
C ASN A 124 -10.78 -14.70 -8.63
N TYR A 125 -11.83 -14.78 -7.80
CA TYR A 125 -12.43 -16.05 -7.41
C TYR A 125 -13.89 -16.19 -7.82
N GLY A 126 -14.50 -15.13 -8.36
CA GLY A 126 -15.93 -15.06 -8.62
C GLY A 126 -16.77 -14.92 -7.35
N PRO A 127 -18.11 -14.97 -7.47
CA PRO A 127 -18.99 -14.98 -6.32
C PRO A 127 -18.75 -16.25 -5.49
N ARG A 128 -18.58 -16.08 -4.17
CA ARG A 128 -18.44 -17.23 -3.27
C ARG A 128 -19.79 -17.88 -3.03
N ILE A 129 -19.79 -19.21 -2.96
CA ILE A 129 -20.94 -19.98 -2.48
C ILE A 129 -20.98 -19.83 -0.96
N THR A 130 -22.12 -19.41 -0.45
CA THR A 130 -22.46 -19.36 0.97
C THR A 130 -23.53 -20.40 1.24
N ILE A 131 -23.45 -21.09 2.37
CA ILE A 131 -24.50 -22.02 2.81
C ILE A 131 -25.30 -21.32 3.90
N SER A 132 -26.57 -20.99 3.61
CA SER A 132 -27.54 -20.49 4.59
C SER A 132 -28.67 -21.50 4.69
N ASP A 133 -29.03 -21.89 5.91
CA ASP A 133 -30.11 -22.86 6.17
C ASP A 133 -29.98 -24.18 5.38
N GLY A 134 -28.74 -24.66 5.22
CA GLY A 134 -28.42 -25.89 4.49
C GLY A 134 -28.53 -25.78 2.96
N LYS A 135 -28.81 -24.59 2.41
CA LYS A 135 -28.91 -24.36 0.96
C LYS A 135 -27.72 -23.54 0.45
N PRO A 136 -27.04 -23.98 -0.62
CA PRO A 136 -26.01 -23.18 -1.26
C PRO A 136 -26.67 -22.02 -2.02
N SER A 137 -26.17 -20.81 -1.80
CA SER A 137 -26.50 -19.63 -2.58
C SER A 137 -25.23 -18.87 -2.93
N PHE A 138 -25.19 -18.29 -4.13
CA PHE A 138 -24.21 -17.24 -4.40
C PHE A 138 -24.66 -15.98 -3.66
N GLY A 139 -23.74 -15.33 -2.98
CA GLY A 139 -23.99 -13.98 -2.46
C GLY A 139 -24.35 -13.02 -3.60
N PRO A 140 -25.05 -11.90 -3.30
CA PRO A 140 -25.38 -10.91 -4.31
C PRO A 140 -24.11 -10.38 -5.00
N CYS A 141 -24.16 -10.30 -6.32
CA CYS A 141 -23.09 -9.72 -7.14
C CYS A 141 -23.37 -8.22 -7.33
N ASP A 142 -23.11 -7.45 -6.28
CA ASP A 142 -23.37 -6.00 -6.30
C ASP A 142 -22.24 -5.19 -6.95
N ASP A 143 -21.09 -5.82 -7.21
CA ASP A 143 -19.94 -5.16 -7.82
C ASP A 143 -20.06 -5.12 -9.35
N SER A 144 -19.77 -3.95 -9.93
CA SER A 144 -19.92 -3.63 -11.34
C SER A 144 -18.60 -3.18 -11.97
N PRO A 145 -18.48 -3.16 -13.30
CA PRO A 145 -17.33 -2.55 -13.96
C PRO A 145 -17.00 -1.12 -13.54
N GLY A 146 -18.03 -0.29 -13.30
CA GLY A 146 -17.85 1.11 -12.90
C GLY A 146 -17.22 1.27 -11.51
N ASP A 147 -17.25 0.21 -10.70
CA ASP A 147 -16.56 0.21 -9.42
C ASP A 147 -15.04 0.15 -9.55
N SER A 148 -14.53 -0.53 -10.58
CA SER A 148 -13.09 -0.53 -10.88
C SER A 148 -12.62 0.88 -11.20
N ASP A 149 -13.38 1.60 -12.03
CA ASP A 149 -13.06 2.98 -12.39
C ASP A 149 -13.11 3.93 -11.19
N ARG A 150 -14.11 3.78 -10.32
CA ARG A 150 -14.22 4.55 -9.07
C ARG A 150 -13.04 4.29 -8.15
N LEU A 151 -12.66 3.02 -7.96
CA LEU A 151 -11.53 2.64 -7.13
C LEU A 151 -10.21 3.20 -7.67
N VAL A 152 -9.94 3.06 -8.98
CA VAL A 152 -8.70 3.56 -9.57
C VAL A 152 -8.65 5.09 -9.53
N SER A 153 -9.78 5.78 -9.71
CA SER A 153 -9.85 7.24 -9.67
C SER A 153 -9.64 7.82 -8.28
N SER A 154 -9.93 7.04 -7.22
CA SER A 154 -9.76 7.48 -5.83
C SER A 154 -8.31 7.38 -5.33
N LEU A 155 -7.45 6.61 -6.00
CA LEU A 155 -6.08 6.35 -5.56
C LEU A 155 -5.28 7.63 -5.33
N ASP A 156 -5.32 8.59 -6.25
CA ASP A 156 -4.49 9.81 -6.15
C ASP A 156 -4.80 10.61 -4.90
N GLU A 157 -6.08 10.77 -4.59
CA GLU A 157 -6.56 11.50 -3.42
C GLU A 157 -6.20 10.74 -2.13
N ILE A 158 -6.35 9.42 -2.12
CA ILE A 158 -5.97 8.59 -0.96
C ILE A 158 -4.47 8.71 -0.69
N PHE A 159 -3.63 8.61 -1.73
CA PHE A 159 -2.18 8.78 -1.58
C PHE A 159 -1.83 10.16 -1.04
N GLN A 160 -2.44 11.21 -1.58
CA GLN A 160 -2.18 12.57 -1.13
C GLN A 160 -2.57 12.74 0.34
N ALA A 161 -3.78 12.31 0.73
CA ALA A 161 -4.24 12.40 2.11
C ALA A 161 -3.34 11.59 3.07
N ALA A 162 -3.02 10.35 2.72
CA ALA A 162 -2.20 9.45 3.54
C ALA A 162 -0.76 9.96 3.72
N ILE A 163 -0.12 10.41 2.65
CA ILE A 163 1.25 10.91 2.69
C ILE A 163 1.32 12.27 3.40
N SER A 164 0.33 13.15 3.20
CA SER A 164 0.26 14.42 3.95
C SER A 164 0.00 14.18 5.44
N TRP A 165 -0.89 13.25 5.79
CA TRP A 165 -1.12 12.87 7.18
C TRP A 165 0.18 12.37 7.83
N ALA A 166 0.84 11.36 7.24
CA ALA A 166 2.09 10.82 7.76
C ALA A 166 3.21 11.87 7.84
N ASN A 167 3.25 12.79 6.88
CA ASN A 167 4.23 13.87 6.89
C ASN A 167 4.04 14.85 8.07
N ASN A 168 2.80 15.03 8.50
CA ASN A 168 2.42 16.01 9.52
C ASN A 168 2.19 15.39 10.90
N ASN A 169 2.09 14.06 11.00
CA ASN A 169 1.80 13.35 12.23
C ASN A 169 2.93 13.49 13.26
N SER A 170 4.18 13.33 12.83
CA SER A 170 5.36 13.64 13.66
C SER A 170 6.54 14.17 12.85
N PRO A 171 7.47 14.95 13.44
CA PRO A 171 8.67 15.42 12.74
C PRO A 171 9.53 14.29 12.17
N LEU A 172 9.62 13.16 12.89
CA LEU A 172 10.39 12.00 12.45
C LEU A 172 9.73 11.33 11.24
N GLU A 173 8.43 11.07 11.30
CA GLU A 173 7.68 10.50 10.17
C GLU A 173 7.74 11.41 8.94
N GLY A 174 7.64 12.73 9.12
CA GLY A 174 7.84 13.72 8.07
C GLY A 174 9.18 13.57 7.36
N VAL A 175 10.27 13.43 8.12
CA VAL A 175 11.60 13.17 7.54
C VAL A 175 11.64 11.84 6.80
N LEU A 176 11.08 10.76 7.38
CA LEU A 176 11.08 9.43 6.77
C LEU A 176 10.30 9.42 5.44
N VAL A 177 9.11 10.02 5.41
CA VAL A 177 8.26 10.13 4.22
C VAL A 177 8.96 10.92 3.12
N LYS A 178 9.50 12.11 3.42
CA LYS A 178 10.20 12.95 2.42
C LYS A 178 11.44 12.23 1.87
N THR A 179 12.23 11.61 2.75
CA THR A 179 13.42 10.86 2.35
C THR A 179 13.04 9.66 1.49
N ALA A 180 12.01 8.90 1.88
CA ALA A 180 11.53 7.76 1.11
C ALA A 180 11.06 8.19 -0.29
N LEU A 181 10.26 9.26 -0.41
CA LEU A 181 9.82 9.80 -1.70
C LEU A 181 11.01 10.20 -2.59
N SER A 182 12.04 10.81 -2.02
CA SER A 182 13.26 11.21 -2.76
C SER A 182 14.07 10.01 -3.27
N GLN A 183 13.96 8.85 -2.61
CA GLN A 183 14.73 7.63 -2.93
C GLN A 183 13.90 6.57 -3.66
N CYS A 184 12.60 6.81 -3.92
CA CYS A 184 11.76 5.88 -4.67
C CYS A 184 12.30 5.62 -6.09
N GLU A 185 12.95 6.61 -6.71
CA GLU A 185 13.52 6.47 -8.06
C GLU A 185 14.57 5.35 -8.13
N ASP A 186 15.51 5.35 -7.20
CA ASP A 186 16.56 4.32 -7.08
C ASP A 186 15.97 2.92 -6.95
N PHE A 187 14.77 2.82 -6.37
CA PHE A 187 14.08 1.55 -6.16
C PHE A 187 13.41 1.02 -7.44
N PHE A 188 13.07 1.89 -8.40
CA PHE A 188 12.59 1.49 -9.73
C PHE A 188 13.73 1.11 -10.68
N GLN A 189 14.93 1.66 -10.46
CA GLN A 189 16.10 1.42 -11.31
C GLN A 189 16.87 0.13 -10.96
N LYS A 190 16.55 -0.54 -9.85
CA LYS A 190 17.21 -1.78 -9.42
C LYS A 190 16.52 -3.03 -9.99
N PRO A 191 17.10 -3.71 -10.99
CA PRO A 191 16.49 -4.89 -11.62
C PRO A 191 16.43 -6.11 -10.68
N ASP A 192 17.26 -6.12 -9.64
CA ASP A 192 17.41 -7.22 -8.67
C ASP A 192 16.19 -7.36 -7.74
N LEU A 193 15.35 -6.33 -7.70
CA LEU A 193 14.15 -6.31 -6.89
C LEU A 193 13.00 -6.95 -7.69
N PHE A 194 12.64 -8.19 -7.38
CA PHE A 194 11.68 -9.03 -8.13
C PHE A 194 10.43 -8.33 -8.72
N TYR A 195 9.88 -7.29 -8.08
CA TYR A 195 8.70 -6.58 -8.59
C TYR A 195 9.02 -5.47 -9.62
N THR A 196 10.27 -4.97 -9.72
CA THR A 196 10.67 -4.02 -10.79
C THR A 196 10.61 -4.69 -12.16
N GLN A 197 10.76 -6.01 -12.21
CA GLN A 197 10.57 -6.83 -13.41
C GLN A 197 9.13 -6.76 -13.96
N TRP A 198 8.16 -6.37 -13.13
CA TRP A 198 6.76 -6.21 -13.53
C TRP A 198 6.40 -4.75 -13.84
N CYS A 199 7.34 -3.82 -13.64
CA CYS A 199 7.14 -2.41 -13.93
C CYS A 199 7.51 -2.14 -15.39
N SER A 200 6.51 -1.84 -16.24
CA SER A 200 6.78 -1.28 -17.57
C SER A 200 7.35 0.14 -17.45
N ASN A 201 8.02 0.62 -18.50
CA ASN A 201 8.48 2.02 -18.57
C ASN A 201 7.33 3.00 -18.29
N PHE A 202 6.14 2.73 -18.83
CA PHE A 202 4.93 3.50 -18.55
C PHE A 202 4.62 3.60 -17.05
N SER A 203 4.71 2.47 -16.33
CA SER A 203 4.43 2.42 -14.90
C SER A 203 5.45 3.22 -14.10
N VAL A 204 6.73 3.14 -14.46
CA VAL A 204 7.80 3.93 -13.83
C VAL A 204 7.60 5.42 -14.07
N ASP A 205 7.39 5.84 -15.32
CA ASP A 205 7.18 7.25 -15.68
C ASP A 205 5.96 7.84 -14.95
N THR A 206 4.87 7.08 -14.91
CA THR A 206 3.63 7.48 -14.23
C THR A 206 3.84 7.61 -12.71
N ALA A 207 4.60 6.69 -12.10
CA ALA A 207 4.96 6.76 -10.69
C ALA A 207 5.84 7.99 -10.41
N MET A 208 6.86 8.23 -11.23
CA MET A 208 7.79 9.35 -11.07
C MET A 208 7.11 10.72 -11.22
N LEU A 209 6.21 10.87 -12.20
CA LEU A 209 5.40 12.08 -12.34
C LEU A 209 4.51 12.33 -11.10
N PHE A 210 3.96 11.26 -10.52
CA PHE A 210 3.14 11.37 -9.32
C PHE A 210 3.98 11.70 -8.07
N ILE A 211 5.16 11.09 -7.91
CA ILE A 211 6.11 11.43 -6.85
C ILE A 211 6.46 12.92 -6.89
N LYS A 212 6.80 13.46 -8.07
CA LYS A 212 7.09 14.89 -8.24
C LYS A 212 5.93 15.78 -7.78
N LYS A 213 4.68 15.38 -8.06
CA LYS A 213 3.47 16.08 -7.58
C LYS A 213 3.32 15.98 -6.06
N LEU A 214 3.59 14.81 -5.47
CA LEU A 214 3.54 14.62 -4.01
C LEU A 214 4.58 15.51 -3.33
N ILE A 215 5.85 15.45 -3.76
CA ILE A 215 6.94 16.25 -3.19
C ILE A 215 6.61 17.74 -3.25
N LYS A 216 6.14 18.24 -4.41
CA LYS A 216 5.75 19.65 -4.57
C LYS A 216 4.68 20.09 -3.57
N ARG A 217 3.76 19.20 -3.18
CA ARG A 217 2.71 19.50 -2.19
C ARG A 217 3.17 19.43 -0.74
N LEU A 218 4.27 18.71 -0.46
CA LEU A 218 4.85 18.58 0.88
C LEU A 218 5.91 19.66 1.15
N SER A 219 6.30 20.42 0.13
CA SER A 219 7.12 21.62 0.25
C SER A 219 6.23 22.79 0.69
N PRO A 220 6.59 23.51 1.77
CA PRO A 220 5.88 24.72 2.19
C PRO A 220 5.99 25.84 1.14
#